data_AF-A0A139WIS6-F1
#
_entry.id   AF-A0A139WIS6-F1
#
_cell.length_a   1.000
_cell.length_b   1.000
_cell.length_c   1.000
_cell.angle_alpha   90.00
_cell.angle_beta   90.00
_cell.angle_gamma   90.00
#
_symmetry.space_group_name_H-M   'P 1'
#
loop_
_entity.id
_entity.type
_entity.pdbx_description
1 polymer ?
#
loop_
_entity_poly.entity_id
_entity_poly.type
_entity_poly.pdbx_seq_one_letter_code
_entity_poly.pdbx_strand_id
1 'polypeptide(L)'
;MTFVLKTAKTLRNHWKKSTFAAVALLYGFEYAKERFETQELMRVYCEKAARFGLEPIRVEADPRNVTVILNPNANKRKAGDEFEKYCAPLLHLAGICVNVVRTESEGHARTLINDLNGTDAVVVAGGDGTVSESTVCQII
;
A
#
# COMPACT_ATOMS: atom_id res chain seq x y z
N MET A 1 -1.75 48.55 -7.43
CA MET A 1 -0.52 48.56 -8.25
C MET A 1 0.78 48.49 -7.45
N THR A 2 0.85 49.01 -6.22
CA THR A 2 2.09 49.10 -5.43
C THR A 2 2.60 47.76 -4.88
N PHE A 3 1.69 46.81 -4.60
CA PHE A 3 2.06 45.47 -4.12
C PHE A 3 2.80 44.66 -5.20
N VAL A 4 2.26 44.63 -6.42
CA VAL A 4 2.84 43.92 -7.58
C VAL A 4 4.23 44.46 -7.93
N LEU A 5 4.42 45.79 -7.87
CA LEU A 5 5.72 46.41 -8.12
C LEU A 5 6.73 46.12 -7.01
N LYS A 6 6.30 46.08 -5.74
CA LYS A 6 7.15 45.67 -4.62
C LYS A 6 7.52 44.19 -4.67
N THR A 7 6.57 43.31 -4.95
CA THR A 7 6.84 41.86 -5.08
C THR A 7 7.77 41.59 -6.25
N ALA A 8 7.60 42.24 -7.40
CA ALA A 8 8.51 42.12 -8.53
C ALA A 8 9.95 42.61 -8.21
N LYS A 9 10.08 43.74 -7.49
CA LYS A 9 11.40 44.26 -7.07
C LYS A 9 12.08 43.31 -6.08
N THR A 10 11.32 42.75 -5.14
CA THR A 10 11.81 41.75 -4.16
C THR A 10 12.19 40.43 -4.82
N LEU A 11 11.43 39.96 -5.81
CA LEU A 11 11.71 38.77 -6.60
C LEU A 11 13.04 38.92 -7.36
N ARG A 12 13.28 40.10 -7.93
CA ARG A 12 14.53 40.43 -8.63
C ARG A 12 15.72 40.53 -7.68
N ASN A 13 15.52 41.08 -6.49
CA ASN A 13 16.61 41.29 -5.51
C ASN A 13 17.05 39.99 -4.81
N HIS A 14 16.15 39.00 -4.72
CA HIS A 14 16.43 37.70 -4.13
C HIS A 14 16.10 36.54 -5.07
N TRP A 15 16.55 36.63 -6.33
CA TRP A 15 16.26 35.63 -7.36
C TRP A 15 16.60 34.20 -6.90
N LYS A 16 17.72 33.99 -6.20
CA LYS A 16 18.10 32.68 -5.64
C LYS A 16 17.09 32.13 -4.60
N LYS A 17 16.58 32.99 -3.71
CA LYS A 17 15.59 32.57 -2.69
C LYS A 17 14.23 32.30 -3.33
N SER A 18 13.86 33.08 -4.34
CA SER A 18 12.62 32.89 -5.09
C SER A 18 12.63 31.59 -5.88
N THR A 19 13.74 31.27 -6.57
CA THR A 19 13.88 30.00 -7.30
C THR A 19 13.82 28.81 -6.34
N PHE A 20 14.50 28.88 -5.20
CA PHE A 20 14.43 27.82 -4.19
C PHE A 20 13.01 27.63 -3.65
N ALA A 21 12.29 28.72 -3.34
CA ALA A 21 10.90 28.66 -2.89
C ALA A 21 9.98 28.06 -3.96
N ALA A 22 10.17 28.41 -5.24
CA ALA A 22 9.39 27.84 -6.33
C ALA A 22 9.61 26.33 -6.47
N VAL A 23 10.86 25.86 -6.42
CA VAL A 23 11.17 24.43 -6.46
C VAL A 23 10.57 23.69 -5.27
N ALA A 24 10.70 24.24 -4.05
CA ALA A 24 10.11 23.64 -2.86
C ALA A 24 8.57 23.57 -2.93
N LEU A 25 7.92 24.60 -3.51
CA LEU A 25 6.48 24.62 -3.72
C LEU A 25 6.04 23.59 -4.76
N LEU A 26 6.75 23.44 -5.88
CA LEU A 26 6.45 22.43 -6.89
C LEU A 26 6.57 21.02 -6.31
N TYR A 27 7.66 20.74 -5.58
CA TYR A 27 7.84 19.46 -4.91
C TYR A 27 6.75 19.19 -3.86
N GLY A 28 6.41 20.19 -3.04
CA GLY A 28 5.34 20.08 -2.05
C GLY A 28 3.96 19.87 -2.68
N PHE A 29 3.70 20.49 -3.83
CA PHE A 29 2.46 20.32 -4.58
C PHE A 29 2.34 18.91 -5.17
N GLU A 30 3.40 18.39 -5.79
CA GLU A 30 3.44 17.02 -6.30
C GLU A 30 3.23 16.00 -5.17
N TYR A 31 3.93 16.16 -4.04
CA TYR A 31 3.78 15.28 -2.88
C TYR A 31 2.37 15.32 -2.28
N ALA A 32 1.78 16.52 -2.16
CA ALA A 32 0.42 16.68 -1.67
C ALA A 32 -0.58 16.04 -2.63
N LYS A 33 -0.42 16.26 -3.94
CA LYS A 33 -1.28 15.66 -4.98
C LYS A 33 -1.27 14.14 -4.90
N GLU A 34 -0.09 13.52 -4.85
CA GLU A 34 0.06 12.06 -4.74
C GLU A 34 -0.62 11.51 -3.48
N ARG A 35 -0.47 12.22 -2.34
CA ARG A 35 -1.16 11.89 -1.09
C ARG A 35 -2.68 11.91 -1.25
N PHE A 36 -3.23 12.95 -1.89
CA PHE A 36 -4.68 13.06 -2.09
C PHE A 36 -5.21 11.97 -3.02
N GLU A 37 -4.54 11.73 -4.14
CA GLU A 37 -4.89 10.68 -5.11
C GLU A 37 -4.86 9.30 -4.45
N THR A 38 -3.85 9.03 -3.60
CA THR A 38 -3.76 7.76 -2.85
C THR A 38 -4.95 7.58 -1.90
N GLN A 39 -5.37 8.63 -1.19
CA GLN A 39 -6.51 8.55 -0.26
C GLN A 39 -7.85 8.36 -0.99
N GLU A 40 -8.02 9.05 -2.12
CA GLU A 40 -9.21 8.89 -2.96
C GLU A 40 -9.31 7.46 -3.51
N LEU A 41 -8.21 6.95 -4.07
CA LEU A 41 -8.14 5.60 -4.59
C LEU A 41 -8.42 4.56 -3.50
N MET A 42 -7.83 4.74 -2.31
CA MET A 42 -8.05 3.86 -1.16
C MET A 42 -9.52 3.81 -0.76
N ARG A 43 -10.21 4.97 -0.73
CA ARG A 43 -11.64 5.03 -0.44
C ARG A 43 -12.47 4.22 -1.44
N VAL A 44 -12.17 4.35 -2.74
CA VAL A 44 -12.88 3.61 -3.79
C VAL A 44 -12.67 2.10 -3.63
N TYR A 45 -11.46 1.64 -3.32
CA TYR A 45 -11.19 0.23 -3.10
C TYR A 45 -11.84 -0.30 -1.81
N CYS A 46 -11.82 0.47 -0.72
CA CYS A 46 -12.53 0.10 0.50
C CYS A 46 -14.03 -0.05 0.26
N GLU A 47 -14.65 0.84 -0.51
CA GLU A 47 -16.06 0.75 -0.84
C GLU A 47 -16.36 -0.51 -1.67
N LYS A 48 -15.52 -0.82 -2.66
CA LYS A 48 -15.63 -2.07 -3.43
C LYS A 48 -15.45 -3.31 -2.55
N ALA A 49 -14.43 -3.32 -1.69
CA ALA A 49 -14.16 -4.42 -0.76
C ALA A 49 -15.34 -4.65 0.20
N ALA A 50 -15.90 -3.57 0.77
CA ALA A 50 -17.07 -3.64 1.63
C ALA A 50 -18.29 -4.23 0.90
N ARG A 51 -18.49 -3.90 -0.38
CA ARG A 51 -19.56 -4.51 -1.18
C ARG A 51 -19.37 -6.03 -1.31
N PHE A 52 -18.15 -6.50 -1.54
CA PHE A 52 -17.86 -7.95 -1.58
C PHE A 52 -18.09 -8.62 -0.22
N GLY A 53 -17.75 -7.97 0.89
CA GLY A 53 -17.99 -8.51 2.23
C GLY A 53 -19.47 -8.57 2.63
N LEU A 54 -20.32 -7.75 1.99
CA LEU A 54 -21.77 -7.75 2.20
C LEU A 54 -22.51 -8.76 1.32
N GLU A 55 -21.86 -9.34 0.31
CA GLU A 55 -22.48 -10.37 -0.51
C GLU A 55 -22.71 -11.65 0.32
N PRO A 56 -23.94 -12.19 0.35
CA PRO A 56 -24.24 -13.37 1.13
C PRO A 56 -23.50 -14.58 0.55
N ILE A 57 -22.79 -15.30 1.41
CA ILE A 57 -22.13 -16.56 1.08
C ILE A 57 -23.19 -17.68 1.12
N ARG A 58 -23.05 -18.66 0.23
CA ARG A 58 -23.93 -19.85 0.24
C ARG A 58 -23.74 -20.59 1.57
N VAL A 59 -24.81 -21.12 2.15
CA VAL A 59 -24.77 -21.77 3.48
C VAL A 59 -23.82 -22.97 3.51
N GLU A 60 -23.57 -23.62 2.37
CA GLU A 60 -22.62 -24.74 2.26
C GLU A 60 -21.16 -24.32 1.93
N ALA A 61 -20.88 -23.04 1.75
CA ALA A 61 -19.54 -22.57 1.40
C ALA A 61 -18.79 -22.10 2.65
N ASP A 62 -17.61 -22.67 2.87
CA ASP A 62 -16.72 -22.24 3.95
C ASP A 62 -16.26 -20.78 3.74
N PRO A 63 -16.03 -20.03 4.84
CA PRO A 63 -15.44 -18.69 4.75
C PRO A 63 -14.09 -18.78 4.06
N ARG A 64 -13.84 -17.87 3.10
CA ARG A 64 -12.57 -17.80 2.39
C ARG A 64 -11.44 -17.50 3.37
N ASN A 65 -10.56 -18.47 3.57
CA ASN A 65 -9.38 -18.33 4.42
C ASN A 65 -8.17 -18.02 3.55
N VAL A 66 -7.54 -16.88 3.80
CA VAL A 66 -6.37 -16.42 3.06
C VAL A 66 -5.19 -16.23 4.00
N THR A 67 -4.08 -16.90 3.71
CA THR A 67 -2.83 -16.70 4.44
C THR A 67 -1.95 -15.72 3.68
N VAL A 68 -1.56 -14.64 4.33
CA VAL A 68 -0.66 -13.62 3.81
C VAL A 68 0.73 -13.83 4.39
N ILE A 69 1.69 -14.18 3.53
CA ILE A 69 3.11 -14.29 3.87
C ILE A 69 3.76 -12.94 3.61
N LEU A 70 4.22 -12.29 4.68
CA LEU A 70 4.74 -10.93 4.65
C LEU A 70 6.25 -10.94 4.96
N ASN A 71 7.05 -10.35 4.06
CA ASN A 71 8.45 -10.10 4.33
C ASN A 71 8.66 -8.67 4.87
N PRO A 72 8.84 -8.48 6.19
CA PRO A 72 8.98 -7.14 6.77
C PRO A 72 10.23 -6.41 6.31
N ASN A 73 11.26 -7.11 5.83
CA ASN A 73 12.50 -6.51 5.32
C ASN A 73 12.37 -6.05 3.86
N ALA A 74 11.30 -6.41 3.17
CA ALA A 74 11.04 -5.95 1.80
C ALA A 74 10.77 -4.44 1.73
N ASN A 75 10.97 -3.87 0.55
CA ASN A 75 10.73 -2.46 0.24
C ASN A 75 11.31 -1.47 1.27
N LYS A 76 12.63 -1.56 1.54
CA LYS A 76 13.32 -0.70 2.53
C LYS A 76 12.71 -0.76 3.94
N ARG A 77 12.24 -1.95 4.35
CA ARG A 77 11.57 -2.21 5.65
C ARG A 77 10.23 -1.51 5.83
N LYS A 78 9.55 -1.13 4.74
CA LYS A 78 8.24 -0.47 4.77
C LYS A 78 7.09 -1.41 4.45
N ALA A 79 7.37 -2.60 3.94
CA ALA A 79 6.34 -3.55 3.54
C ALA A 79 5.38 -3.90 4.69
N GLY A 80 5.87 -3.97 5.93
CA GLY A 80 5.03 -4.16 7.12
C GLY A 80 4.02 -3.04 7.32
N ASP A 81 4.50 -1.80 7.35
CA ASP A 81 3.68 -0.61 7.57
C ASP A 81 2.70 -0.38 6.40
N GLU A 82 3.14 -0.62 5.16
CA GLU A 82 2.33 -0.48 3.95
C GLU A 82 1.22 -1.55 3.90
N PHE A 83 1.52 -2.79 4.28
CA PHE A 83 0.53 -3.85 4.37
C PHE A 83 -0.55 -3.53 5.40
N GLU A 84 -0.16 -3.10 6.60
CA GLU A 84 -1.12 -2.76 7.66
C GLU A 84 -1.97 -1.53 7.29
N LYS A 85 -1.38 -0.55 6.61
CA LYS A 85 -2.07 0.68 6.23
C LYS A 85 -3.02 0.53 5.05
N TYR A 86 -2.64 -0.25 4.02
CA TYR A 86 -3.39 -0.30 2.76
C TYR A 86 -4.07 -1.66 2.53
N CYS A 87 -3.41 -2.78 2.84
CA CYS A 87 -3.93 -4.11 2.50
C CYS A 87 -4.86 -4.68 3.58
N ALA A 88 -4.47 -4.58 4.85
CA ALA A 88 -5.25 -5.09 5.97
C ALA A 88 -6.71 -4.59 6.01
N PRO A 89 -7.01 -3.27 5.87
CA PRO A 89 -8.39 -2.80 5.85
C PRO A 89 -9.20 -3.35 4.67
N LEU A 90 -8.59 -3.54 3.49
CA LEU A 90 -9.32 -4.07 2.33
C LEU A 90 -9.74 -5.52 2.56
N LEU A 91 -8.84 -6.34 3.09
CA LEU A 91 -9.13 -7.75 3.35
C LEU A 91 -10.17 -7.94 4.45
N HIS A 92 -10.10 -7.12 5.51
CA HIS A 92 -11.11 -7.14 6.58
C HIS A 92 -12.48 -6.67 6.08
N LEU A 93 -12.53 -5.64 5.23
CA LEU A 93 -13.78 -5.17 4.63
C LEU A 93 -14.39 -6.19 3.66
N ALA A 94 -13.56 -6.99 2.99
CA ALA A 94 -14.00 -8.06 2.09
C ALA A 94 -14.59 -9.28 2.83
N GLY A 95 -14.58 -9.31 4.17
CA GLY A 95 -15.08 -10.43 4.95
C GLY A 95 -14.24 -11.70 4.81
N ILE A 96 -12.96 -11.55 4.48
CA ILE A 96 -12.00 -12.64 4.32
C ILE A 96 -11.31 -12.90 5.66
N CYS A 97 -11.19 -14.16 6.05
CA CYS A 97 -10.40 -14.54 7.22
C CYS A 97 -8.91 -14.52 6.84
N VAL A 98 -8.18 -13.52 7.34
CA VAL A 98 -6.76 -13.31 7.01
C VAL A 98 -5.88 -13.84 8.12
N ASN A 99 -4.92 -14.70 7.76
CA ASN A 99 -3.83 -15.08 8.64
C ASN A 99 -2.51 -14.47 8.15
N VAL A 100 -1.91 -13.57 8.93
CA VAL A 100 -0.68 -12.87 8.52
C VAL A 100 0.54 -13.55 9.16
N VAL A 101 1.40 -14.13 8.33
CA VAL A 101 2.63 -14.79 8.77
C VAL A 101 3.83 -13.99 8.30
N ARG A 102 4.72 -13.62 9.22
CA ARG A 102 5.93 -12.84 8.92
C ARG A 102 7.09 -13.78 8.62
N THR A 103 7.84 -13.51 7.55
CA THR A 103 9.04 -14.27 7.23
C THR A 103 10.25 -13.72 7.96
N GLU A 104 11.08 -14.59 8.53
CA GLU A 104 12.29 -14.21 9.23
C GLU A 104 13.55 -14.22 8.34
N SER A 105 13.56 -15.05 7.28
CA SER A 105 14.70 -15.20 6.36
C SER A 105 14.28 -15.55 4.93
N GLU A 106 15.21 -15.39 3.98
CA GLU A 106 15.08 -15.91 2.60
C GLU A 106 14.88 -17.44 2.64
N GLY A 107 14.00 -17.98 1.81
CA GLY A 107 13.63 -19.39 1.80
C GLY A 107 12.64 -19.85 2.89
N HIS A 108 12.39 -19.05 3.93
CA HIS A 108 11.39 -19.39 4.97
C HIS A 108 9.96 -19.40 4.42
N ALA A 109 9.68 -18.52 3.45
CA ALA A 109 8.39 -18.46 2.76
C ALA A 109 8.02 -19.81 2.12
N ARG A 110 9.00 -20.52 1.53
CA ARG A 110 8.78 -21.81 0.88
C ARG A 110 8.41 -22.92 1.88
N THR A 111 9.06 -22.94 3.04
CA THR A 111 8.72 -23.90 4.10
C THR A 111 7.33 -23.62 4.65
N LEU A 112 7.01 -22.35 4.91
CA LEU A 112 5.67 -21.96 5.33
C LEU A 112 4.61 -22.42 4.32
N ILE A 113 4.82 -22.21 3.02
CA ILE A 113 3.87 -22.65 1.98
C ILE A 113 3.65 -24.17 2.02
N ASN A 114 4.71 -24.96 2.24
CA ASN A 114 4.58 -26.42 2.32
C ASN A 114 3.84 -26.89 3.58
N ASP A 115 3.91 -26.11 4.66
CA ASP A 115 3.27 -26.42 5.95
C ASP A 115 1.83 -25.88 6.05
N LEU A 116 1.37 -25.10 5.07
CA LEU A 116 0.01 -24.56 5.04
C LEU A 116 -1.02 -25.63 4.69
N ASN A 117 -1.77 -26.07 5.70
CA ASN A 117 -2.92 -26.96 5.55
C ASN A 117 -4.23 -26.18 5.77
N GLY A 118 -5.19 -26.31 4.85
CA GLY A 118 -6.56 -25.78 5.03
C GLY A 118 -6.74 -24.29 4.73
N THR A 119 -5.88 -23.69 3.89
CA THR A 119 -6.06 -22.31 3.38
C THR A 119 -6.52 -22.34 1.92
N ASP A 120 -7.49 -21.51 1.55
CA ASP A 120 -8.03 -21.46 0.17
C ASP A 120 -7.13 -20.68 -0.79
N ALA A 121 -6.43 -19.65 -0.27
CA ALA A 121 -5.46 -18.90 -1.05
C ALA A 121 -4.26 -18.44 -0.20
N VAL A 122 -3.09 -18.45 -0.82
CA VAL A 122 -1.88 -17.87 -0.23
C VAL A 122 -1.53 -16.61 -1.01
N VAL A 123 -1.30 -15.54 -0.27
CA VAL A 123 -0.90 -14.24 -0.79
C VAL A 123 0.50 -13.95 -0.30
N VAL A 124 1.37 -13.48 -1.17
CA VAL A 124 2.73 -13.09 -0.77
C VAL A 124 2.92 -11.59 -0.95
N ALA A 125 3.27 -10.94 0.16
CA ALA A 125 3.57 -9.52 0.23
C ALA A 125 5.08 -9.33 0.47
N GLY A 126 5.80 -8.97 -0.60
CA GLY A 126 7.26 -8.85 -0.59
C GLY A 126 7.82 -8.30 -1.89
N GLY A 127 9.14 -8.24 -1.99
CA GLY A 127 9.82 -7.87 -3.24
C GLY A 127 9.89 -9.04 -4.22
N ASP A 128 10.42 -8.78 -5.42
CA ASP A 128 10.50 -9.76 -6.52
C ASP A 128 11.17 -11.08 -6.12
N GLY A 129 12.14 -11.07 -5.19
CA GLY A 129 12.77 -12.28 -4.67
C GLY A 129 11.81 -13.18 -3.88
N THR A 130 10.94 -12.60 -3.05
CA THR A 130 9.96 -13.34 -2.25
C THR A 130 8.84 -13.90 -3.14
N VAL A 131 8.48 -13.20 -4.22
CA VAL A 131 7.51 -13.66 -5.22
C VAL A 131 8.11 -14.77 -6.09
N SER A 132 9.38 -14.68 -6.47
CA SER A 132 10.06 -15.77 -7.21
C SER A 132 10.11 -17.08 -6.41
N GLU A 133 10.23 -16.98 -5.09
CA GLU A 133 10.19 -18.14 -4.18
C GLU A 133 8.79 -18.75 -4.02
N SER A 134 7.74 -17.97 -4.28
CA SER A 134 6.35 -18.33 -4.04
C SER A 134 5.55 -18.23 -5.33
N THR A 135 5.28 -19.38 -5.97
CA THR A 135 4.44 -19.45 -7.18
C THR A 135 2.96 -19.20 -6.83
N VAL A 136 2.63 -18.04 -6.26
CA VAL A 136 1.30 -17.69 -5.77
C VAL A 136 1.02 -16.20 -5.96
N CYS A 137 -0.25 -15.82 -5.82
CA CYS A 137 -0.78 -14.51 -6.19
C CYS A 137 -0.09 -13.36 -5.44
N GLN A 138 0.46 -12.41 -6.19
CA GLN A 138 1.12 -11.20 -5.67
C GLN A 138 0.10 -10.08 -5.48
N ILE A 139 0.12 -9.42 -4.32
CA ILE A 139 -0.55 -8.12 -4.14
C ILE A 139 0.49 -7.03 -4.36
N ILE A 140 0.16 -6.13 -5.29
CA ILE A 140 1.01 -5.07 -5.89
C ILE A 140 1.51 -4.08 -4.83
#